data_AF-A0A4V3EIQ8-F1
#
_entry.id   AF-A0A4V3EIQ8-F1
#
_cell.length_a   1.000
_cell.length_b   1.000
_cell.length_c   1.000
_cell.angle_alpha   90.00
_cell.angle_beta   90.00
_cell.angle_gamma   90.00
#
_symmetry.space_group_name_H-M   'P 1'
#
loop_
_entity.id
_entity.type
_entity.pdbx_description
1 polymer ?
#
loop_
_entity_poly.entity_id
_entity_poly.type
_entity_poly.pdbx_seq_one_letter_code
_entity_poly.pdbx_strand_id
1 'polypeptide(L)'
;MTLPEVVIVIALLGIITAVVVGAVTVVFRSEDGIANTVAETHDVQQAVNYFPLDVQSGPIEVAAYETAPNAIEAGCGDASATNVVSFESGDRRIAYLSTTEGTVASLDRFECEPSGSGWTVASSANIADSLDASNGSPVEVTIVPESSDASIVDEVVMRFTQDVDTPAVIASPNADVLLDPEVLSGTCATDNPVAAAYDFGAFVETDVHIAGGMIEGPLATGGTLTWTPNTTVAQAKANAKYHGVGLYVGSIGWGTSATKLAVFKGDIVIGGPAYESSKKVYRDASTAGQYVEMNGGAKFVPLSSYANPLDFTAAFDELRACSGAIASLPASCTNCAHEVTILDPDRPSPNNQYVPGSSSKMKLDISGPGGNILNLPESYISSSTVQEFSHQGGLSQSKPLIVNVIDDGDGVVNFSVPSSSWQNLGSQKNVLVNFPNATTVNFTNRFNGAVLAPFADVTTGQEFSGSVIASSWTHTGGTVHNDKDPFDGNIDFDS
;
A
#
# COMPACT_ATOMS: atom_id res chain seq x y z
N MET A 1 -15.47 -75.23 -20.07
CA MET A 1 -16.24 -74.51 -19.04
C MET A 1 -17.39 -75.40 -18.62
N THR A 2 -17.43 -75.83 -17.37
CA THR A 2 -18.50 -76.67 -16.84
C THR A 2 -19.69 -75.80 -16.40
N LEU A 3 -20.91 -76.35 -16.35
CA LEU A 3 -22.10 -75.60 -15.92
C LEU A 3 -21.92 -74.91 -14.54
N PRO A 4 -21.25 -75.52 -13.54
CA PRO A 4 -20.94 -74.84 -12.28
C PRO A 4 -20.03 -73.61 -12.44
N GLU A 5 -19.05 -73.66 -13.33
CA GLU A 5 -18.15 -72.53 -13.60
C GLU A 5 -18.92 -71.34 -14.22
N VAL A 6 -19.85 -71.62 -15.14
CA VAL A 6 -20.67 -70.57 -15.77
C VAL A 6 -21.59 -69.89 -14.74
N VAL A 7 -22.21 -70.67 -13.83
CA VAL A 7 -23.07 -70.12 -12.77
C VAL A 7 -22.27 -69.24 -11.80
N ILE A 8 -21.05 -69.65 -11.42
CA ILE A 8 -20.18 -68.87 -10.54
C ILE A 8 -19.76 -67.55 -11.20
N VAL A 9 -19.40 -67.56 -12.49
CA VAL A 9 -19.01 -66.34 -13.21
C VAL A 9 -20.17 -65.36 -13.34
N ILE A 10 -21.38 -65.83 -13.63
CA ILE A 10 -22.57 -64.96 -13.71
C ILE A 10 -22.89 -64.35 -12.35
N ALA A 11 -22.82 -65.13 -11.27
CA ALA A 11 -23.05 -64.62 -9.91
C ALA A 11 -22.02 -63.57 -9.50
N LEU A 12 -20.73 -63.80 -9.80
CA LEU A 12 -19.66 -62.85 -9.52
C LEU A 12 -19.81 -61.56 -10.34
N LEU A 13 -20.16 -61.65 -11.62
CA LEU A 13 -20.42 -60.48 -12.46
C LEU A 13 -21.61 -59.67 -11.93
N GLY A 14 -22.68 -60.32 -11.48
CA GLY A 14 -23.83 -59.66 -10.86
C GLY A 14 -23.46 -58.89 -9.59
N ILE A 15 -22.66 -59.50 -8.70
CA ILE A 15 -22.20 -58.87 -7.47
C ILE A 15 -21.28 -57.69 -7.77
N ILE A 16 -20.30 -57.86 -8.67
CA ILE A 16 -19.37 -56.78 -9.05
C ILE A 16 -20.13 -55.62 -9.66
N THR A 17 -21.08 -55.89 -10.57
CA THR A 17 -21.89 -54.84 -11.20
C THR A 17 -22.73 -54.08 -10.17
N ALA A 18 -23.36 -54.77 -9.22
CA ALA A 18 -24.14 -54.14 -8.16
C ALA A 18 -23.28 -53.26 -7.23
N VAL A 19 -22.07 -53.73 -6.89
CA VAL A 19 -21.12 -52.96 -6.06
C VAL A 19 -20.62 -51.72 -6.80
N VAL A 20 -20.27 -51.85 -8.09
CA VAL A 20 -19.81 -50.71 -8.90
C VAL A 20 -20.93 -49.69 -9.09
N VAL A 21 -22.16 -50.11 -9.38
CA VAL A 21 -23.31 -49.19 -9.49
C VAL A 21 -23.59 -48.50 -8.15
N GLY A 22 -23.49 -49.22 -7.03
CA GLY A 22 -23.63 -48.64 -5.69
C GLY A 22 -22.55 -47.59 -5.40
N ALA A 23 -21.28 -47.90 -5.68
CA ALA A 23 -20.17 -46.97 -5.49
C ALA A 23 -20.29 -45.73 -6.39
N VAL A 24 -20.62 -45.91 -7.67
CA VAL A 24 -20.83 -44.82 -8.63
C VAL A 24 -22.01 -43.93 -8.21
N THR A 25 -23.10 -44.51 -7.69
CA THR A 25 -24.25 -43.74 -7.19
C THR A 25 -23.90 -42.93 -5.93
N VAL A 26 -23.06 -43.48 -5.06
CA VAL A 26 -22.55 -42.77 -3.86
C VAL A 26 -21.61 -41.62 -4.27
N VAL A 27 -20.73 -41.86 -5.26
CA VAL A 27 -19.81 -40.84 -5.77
C VAL A 27 -20.58 -39.69 -6.42
N PHE A 28 -21.55 -39.96 -7.29
CA PHE A 28 -22.34 -38.87 -7.91
C PHE A 28 -23.21 -38.11 -6.91
N ARG A 29 -23.79 -38.78 -5.91
CA ARG A 29 -24.50 -38.08 -4.82
C ARG A 29 -23.57 -37.24 -3.95
N SER A 30 -22.30 -37.63 -3.81
CA SER A 30 -21.30 -36.84 -3.09
C SER A 30 -20.75 -35.69 -3.94
N GLU A 31 -20.66 -35.83 -5.26
CA GLU A 31 -20.18 -34.78 -6.16
C GLU A 31 -21.17 -33.63 -6.30
N ASP A 32 -22.47 -33.91 -6.40
CA ASP A 32 -23.50 -32.85 -6.40
C ASP A 32 -23.53 -32.10 -5.05
N GLY A 33 -23.34 -32.82 -3.94
CA GLY A 33 -23.21 -32.22 -2.62
C GLY A 33 -21.96 -31.35 -2.50
N ILE A 34 -20.81 -31.82 -2.97
CA ILE A 34 -19.55 -31.07 -2.94
C ILE A 34 -19.57 -29.87 -3.89
N ALA A 35 -20.14 -30.01 -5.10
CA ALA A 35 -20.26 -28.91 -6.06
C ALA A 35 -21.18 -27.79 -5.55
N ASN A 36 -22.28 -28.16 -4.90
CA ASN A 36 -23.16 -27.21 -4.23
C ASN A 36 -22.42 -26.55 -3.04
N THR A 37 -21.77 -27.32 -2.16
CA THR A 37 -20.98 -26.75 -1.05
C THR A 37 -19.84 -25.83 -1.52
N VAL A 38 -19.20 -26.12 -2.66
CA VAL A 38 -18.11 -25.29 -3.22
C VAL A 38 -18.66 -24.01 -3.85
N ALA A 39 -19.78 -24.07 -4.58
CA ALA A 39 -20.46 -22.88 -5.10
C ALA A 39 -21.00 -21.99 -3.96
N GLU A 40 -21.59 -22.61 -2.94
CA GLU A 40 -22.11 -21.97 -1.73
C GLU A 40 -21.01 -21.27 -0.93
N THR A 41 -19.84 -21.90 -0.78
CA THR A 41 -18.69 -21.29 -0.09
C THR A 41 -18.15 -20.07 -0.86
N HIS A 42 -18.19 -20.11 -2.19
CA HIS A 42 -17.70 -19.03 -3.04
C HIS A 42 -18.60 -17.77 -3.00
N ASP A 43 -19.92 -17.94 -2.99
CA ASP A 43 -20.86 -16.82 -2.97
C ASP A 43 -20.90 -16.12 -1.61
N VAL A 44 -20.81 -16.90 -0.51
CA VAL A 44 -20.60 -16.34 0.83
C VAL A 44 -19.26 -15.60 0.90
N GLN A 45 -18.18 -16.14 0.31
CA GLN A 45 -16.88 -15.47 0.24
C GLN A 45 -16.93 -14.12 -0.48
N GLN A 46 -17.76 -13.96 -1.51
CA GLN A 46 -17.88 -12.67 -2.20
C GLN A 46 -18.50 -11.58 -1.32
N ALA A 47 -19.55 -11.90 -0.55
CA ALA A 47 -20.11 -10.98 0.44
C ALA A 47 -19.13 -10.68 1.59
N VAL A 48 -18.40 -11.71 2.03
CA VAL A 48 -17.34 -11.62 3.04
C VAL A 48 -16.18 -10.73 2.58
N ASN A 49 -15.96 -10.52 1.28
CA ASN A 49 -14.86 -9.66 0.82
C ASN A 49 -15.17 -8.17 0.92
N TYR A 50 -16.43 -7.75 0.73
CA TYR A 50 -16.80 -6.33 0.78
C TYR A 50 -16.98 -5.83 2.21
N PHE A 51 -17.55 -6.67 3.09
CA PHE A 51 -17.88 -6.25 4.45
C PHE A 51 -16.67 -5.76 5.26
N PRO A 52 -15.52 -6.47 5.29
CA PRO A 52 -14.32 -5.98 5.96
C PRO A 52 -13.78 -4.68 5.38
N LEU A 53 -13.77 -4.53 4.05
CA LEU A 53 -13.31 -3.31 3.39
C LEU A 53 -14.20 -2.11 3.71
N ASP A 54 -15.52 -2.31 3.72
CA ASP A 54 -16.46 -1.25 4.09
C ASP A 54 -16.33 -0.90 5.58
N VAL A 55 -16.22 -1.89 6.47
CA VAL A 55 -16.03 -1.64 7.90
C VAL A 55 -14.71 -0.92 8.16
N GLN A 56 -13.62 -1.32 7.49
CA GLN A 56 -12.31 -0.69 7.59
C GLN A 56 -12.33 0.78 7.17
N SER A 57 -13.13 1.12 6.16
CA SER A 57 -13.36 2.49 5.68
C SER A 57 -14.56 3.17 6.35
N GLY A 58 -15.17 2.51 7.33
CA GLY A 58 -16.33 2.98 8.07
C GLY A 58 -15.95 3.89 9.24
N PRO A 59 -16.94 4.37 9.99
CA PRO A 59 -16.72 5.27 11.11
C PRO A 59 -16.11 4.50 12.29
N ILE A 60 -15.35 5.17 13.15
CA ILE A 60 -14.81 4.54 14.37
C ILE A 60 -15.76 4.60 15.56
N GLU A 61 -16.79 5.45 15.51
CA GLU A 61 -17.72 5.64 16.61
C GLU A 61 -18.83 4.59 16.57
N VAL A 62 -19.08 3.93 17.70
CA VAL A 62 -20.16 2.93 17.84
C VAL A 62 -21.52 3.51 17.45
N ALA A 63 -21.76 4.79 17.76
CA ALA A 63 -23.01 5.48 17.47
C ALA A 63 -23.26 5.72 15.96
N ALA A 64 -22.23 5.63 15.13
CA ALA A 64 -22.34 5.79 13.68
C ALA A 64 -22.70 4.48 12.95
N TYR A 65 -22.64 3.35 13.66
CA TYR A 65 -23.18 2.08 13.19
C TYR A 65 -24.64 1.92 13.62
N GLU A 66 -25.50 1.69 12.66
CA GLU A 66 -26.91 1.42 12.90
C GLU A 66 -27.20 -0.06 12.74
N THR A 67 -27.29 -0.78 13.86
CA THR A 67 -27.65 -2.20 13.90
C THR A 67 -29.09 -2.36 14.41
N ALA A 68 -30.08 -2.17 13.53
CA ALA A 68 -31.48 -2.44 13.85
C ALA A 68 -32.32 -2.68 12.59
N PRO A 69 -33.35 -3.55 12.65
CA PRO A 69 -34.27 -3.83 11.55
C PRO A 69 -35.15 -2.61 11.30
N ASN A 70 -34.62 -1.67 10.54
CA ASN A 70 -35.25 -0.44 10.07
C ASN A 70 -34.70 -0.20 8.64
N ALA A 71 -35.25 -0.81 7.58
CA ALA A 71 -34.85 -0.72 6.17
C ALA A 71 -34.89 0.67 5.50
N ILE A 72 -35.37 0.74 4.29
CA ILE A 72 -34.91 1.71 3.32
C ILE A 72 -36.17 2.27 2.67
N GLU A 73 -36.60 3.47 3.08
CA GLU A 73 -37.52 4.26 2.25
C GLU A 73 -36.76 4.90 1.07
N ALA A 74 -37.49 5.29 0.02
CA ALA A 74 -36.91 5.83 -1.21
C ALA A 74 -36.16 7.16 -0.96
N GLY A 75 -34.85 7.16 -1.22
CA GLY A 75 -33.90 8.25 -0.94
C GLY A 75 -32.68 7.72 -0.16
N CYS A 76 -31.74 8.58 0.23
CA CYS A 76 -30.65 8.21 1.16
C CYS A 76 -31.02 8.45 2.64
N GLY A 77 -32.31 8.55 2.97
CA GLY A 77 -32.82 8.78 4.34
C GLY A 77 -33.11 7.49 5.12
N ASP A 78 -33.28 7.61 6.44
CA ASP A 78 -33.43 6.47 7.38
C ASP A 78 -34.81 5.76 7.31
N ALA A 79 -34.77 4.43 7.30
CA ALA A 79 -35.70 3.43 7.89
C ALA A 79 -36.94 2.85 7.13
N SER A 80 -37.03 1.49 7.08
CA SER A 80 -38.18 0.57 6.81
C SER A 80 -37.97 -0.95 7.17
N ALA A 81 -37.81 -1.42 8.42
CA ALA A 81 -37.76 -2.85 8.90
C ALA A 81 -36.66 -3.97 8.63
N THR A 82 -35.57 -3.88 7.84
CA THR A 82 -34.77 -5.11 7.46
C THR A 82 -33.23 -4.98 7.34
N ASN A 83 -32.61 -3.83 7.61
CA ASN A 83 -31.13 -3.72 7.53
C ASN A 83 -30.44 -4.51 8.66
N VAL A 84 -29.32 -5.16 8.32
CA VAL A 84 -28.44 -5.85 9.27
C VAL A 84 -27.47 -4.86 9.91
N VAL A 85 -26.87 -3.98 9.09
CA VAL A 85 -26.03 -2.87 9.53
C VAL A 85 -25.97 -1.78 8.45
N SER A 86 -25.93 -0.51 8.86
CA SER A 86 -25.60 0.62 8.00
C SER A 86 -24.67 1.61 8.69
N PHE A 87 -23.84 2.29 7.90
CA PHE A 87 -22.91 3.31 8.36
C PHE A 87 -22.45 4.20 7.18
N GLU A 88 -21.89 5.36 7.50
CA GLU A 88 -21.27 6.27 6.54
C GLU A 88 -19.80 5.89 6.32
N SER A 89 -19.37 5.78 5.06
CA SER A 89 -17.99 5.52 4.65
C SER A 89 -17.59 6.57 3.62
N GLY A 90 -16.82 7.57 4.05
CA GLY A 90 -16.46 8.72 3.22
C GLY A 90 -17.69 9.50 2.75
N ASP A 91 -17.81 9.69 1.43
CA ASP A 91 -18.96 10.35 0.78
C ASP A 91 -20.05 9.35 0.39
N ARG A 92 -20.15 8.18 1.04
CA ARG A 92 -21.16 7.17 0.73
C ARG A 92 -21.74 6.59 1.98
N ARG A 93 -23.04 6.30 1.93
CA ARG A 93 -23.69 5.46 2.92
C ARG A 93 -23.69 4.02 2.44
N ILE A 94 -23.28 3.10 3.31
CA ILE A 94 -23.28 1.66 3.05
C ILE A 94 -24.35 1.01 3.91
N ALA A 95 -25.12 0.08 3.34
CA ALA A 95 -26.05 -0.75 4.08
C ALA A 95 -25.99 -2.21 3.63
N TYR A 96 -26.06 -3.11 4.59
CA TYR A 96 -26.20 -4.54 4.36
C TYR A 96 -27.60 -4.98 4.75
N LEU A 97 -28.30 -5.59 3.79
CA LEU A 97 -29.68 -6.03 3.94
C LEU A 97 -29.75 -7.54 3.76
N SER A 98 -30.33 -8.25 4.72
CA SER A 98 -30.67 -9.65 4.49
C SER A 98 -32.13 -9.78 4.11
N THR A 99 -32.42 -10.49 3.02
CA THR A 99 -33.79 -10.82 2.62
C THR A 99 -33.99 -12.32 2.65
N THR A 100 -35.20 -12.78 3.02
CA THR A 100 -35.56 -14.20 3.00
C THR A 100 -36.88 -14.37 2.25
N GLU A 101 -36.87 -15.12 1.15
CA GLU A 101 -38.05 -15.53 0.39
C GLU A 101 -38.13 -17.06 0.33
N GLY A 102 -38.98 -17.65 1.19
CA GLY A 102 -39.11 -19.10 1.29
C GLY A 102 -37.86 -19.74 1.91
N THR A 103 -37.20 -20.63 1.17
CA THR A 103 -35.90 -21.22 1.56
C THR A 103 -34.72 -20.43 1.04
N VAL A 104 -34.94 -19.37 0.27
CA VAL A 104 -33.88 -18.53 -0.28
C VAL A 104 -33.63 -17.36 0.65
N ALA A 105 -32.38 -17.12 1.05
CA ALA A 105 -31.97 -15.89 1.70
C ALA A 105 -30.84 -15.23 0.91
N SER A 106 -30.86 -13.90 0.81
CA SER A 106 -29.79 -13.10 0.23
C SER A 106 -29.21 -12.14 1.26
N LEU A 107 -27.96 -11.73 1.03
CA LEU A 107 -27.33 -10.56 1.63
C LEU A 107 -27.00 -9.56 0.51
N ASP A 108 -27.70 -8.45 0.52
CA ASP A 108 -27.56 -7.38 -0.46
C ASP A 108 -26.77 -6.22 0.16
N ARG A 109 -25.72 -5.78 -0.54
CA ARG A 109 -24.96 -4.59 -0.21
C ARG A 109 -25.51 -3.42 -1.02
N PHE A 110 -25.95 -2.39 -0.33
CA PHE A 110 -26.45 -1.16 -0.91
C PHE A 110 -25.45 -0.03 -0.71
N GLU A 111 -25.35 0.84 -1.72
CA GLU A 111 -24.63 2.11 -1.65
C GLU A 111 -25.59 3.27 -1.90
N CYS A 112 -25.42 4.37 -1.17
CA CYS A 112 -26.09 5.63 -1.41
C CYS A 112 -25.06 6.76 -1.48
N GLU A 113 -25.01 7.47 -2.61
CA GLU A 113 -24.32 8.76 -2.66
C GLU A 113 -25.20 9.83 -2.01
N PRO A 114 -24.68 10.72 -1.14
CA PRO A 114 -25.44 11.77 -0.46
C PRO A 114 -26.22 12.69 -1.42
N SER A 115 -25.75 12.84 -2.66
CA SER A 115 -26.42 13.59 -3.73
C SER A 115 -27.38 12.76 -4.60
N GLY A 116 -27.40 11.44 -4.41
CA GLY A 116 -28.17 10.48 -5.20
C GLY A 116 -29.66 10.43 -4.84
N SER A 117 -30.47 9.95 -5.78
CA SER A 117 -31.93 9.82 -5.60
C SER A 117 -32.37 8.60 -4.79
N GLY A 118 -31.44 7.77 -4.30
CA GLY A 118 -31.74 6.61 -3.48
C GLY A 118 -30.67 5.52 -3.54
N TRP A 119 -30.86 4.50 -2.70
CA TRP A 119 -29.99 3.34 -2.60
C TRP A 119 -29.94 2.53 -3.90
N THR A 120 -28.74 2.09 -4.27
CA THR A 120 -28.52 1.13 -5.35
C THR A 120 -27.91 -0.15 -4.81
N VAL A 121 -28.42 -1.30 -5.25
CA VAL A 121 -27.80 -2.60 -4.96
C VAL A 121 -26.45 -2.63 -5.69
N ALA A 122 -25.36 -2.57 -4.93
CA ALA A 122 -24.01 -2.67 -5.45
C ALA A 122 -23.61 -4.14 -5.65
N SER A 123 -24.00 -5.02 -4.72
CA SER A 123 -23.81 -6.46 -4.84
C SER A 123 -24.92 -7.22 -4.12
N SER A 124 -25.18 -8.45 -4.56
CA SER A 124 -26.14 -9.38 -3.95
C SER A 124 -25.47 -10.74 -3.86
N ALA A 125 -25.55 -11.38 -2.69
CA ALA A 125 -25.01 -12.72 -2.46
C ALA A 125 -26.11 -13.63 -1.93
N ASN A 126 -26.16 -14.86 -2.43
CA ASN A 126 -27.08 -15.87 -1.93
C ASN A 126 -26.47 -16.52 -0.66
N ILE A 127 -27.22 -16.51 0.44
CA ILE A 127 -26.84 -17.10 1.74
C ILE A 127 -27.76 -18.27 2.14
N ALA A 128 -28.82 -18.53 1.33
CA ALA A 128 -29.95 -19.42 1.53
C ALA A 128 -29.66 -20.84 2.04
N ASP A 129 -28.79 -21.56 1.35
CA ASP A 129 -28.69 -23.02 1.51
C ASP A 129 -27.97 -23.43 2.80
N SER A 130 -27.54 -22.43 3.58
CA SER A 130 -26.81 -22.61 4.83
C SER A 130 -27.63 -22.26 6.09
N LEU A 131 -28.87 -21.79 5.97
CA LEU A 131 -29.58 -21.15 7.07
C LEU A 131 -30.75 -21.97 7.58
N ASP A 132 -30.90 -22.04 8.91
CA ASP A 132 -32.11 -22.54 9.53
C ASP A 132 -33.22 -21.49 9.39
N ALA A 133 -34.01 -21.62 8.32
CA ALA A 133 -35.14 -20.73 8.03
C ALA A 133 -36.22 -20.70 9.14
N SER A 134 -36.12 -21.58 10.15
CA SER A 134 -37.06 -21.61 11.27
C SER A 134 -36.75 -20.63 12.41
N ASN A 135 -35.56 -19.97 12.41
CA ASN A 135 -35.03 -19.25 13.58
C ASN A 135 -34.89 -17.71 13.49
N GLY A 136 -35.47 -17.04 12.49
CA GLY A 136 -35.51 -15.57 12.42
C GLY A 136 -34.55 -14.97 11.38
N SER A 137 -33.95 -13.80 11.67
CA SER A 137 -32.99 -13.16 10.75
C SER A 137 -31.77 -14.06 10.56
N PRO A 138 -31.39 -14.42 9.32
CA PRO A 138 -30.27 -15.33 9.09
C PRO A 138 -28.90 -14.68 9.31
N VAL A 139 -28.86 -13.35 9.42
CA VAL A 139 -27.64 -12.58 9.68
C VAL A 139 -27.87 -11.68 10.89
N GLU A 140 -26.90 -11.66 11.79
CA GLU A 140 -26.82 -10.77 12.95
C GLU A 140 -25.50 -10.00 12.89
N VAL A 141 -25.53 -8.69 13.12
CA VAL A 141 -24.30 -7.89 13.27
C VAL A 141 -24.20 -7.38 14.71
N THR A 142 -23.02 -7.55 15.30
CA THR A 142 -22.67 -7.04 16.63
C THR A 142 -21.55 -6.01 16.48
N ILE A 143 -21.74 -4.82 17.02
CA ILE A 143 -20.65 -3.84 17.19
C ILE A 143 -20.01 -4.11 18.55
N VAL A 144 -18.74 -4.49 18.54
CA VAL A 144 -17.92 -4.74 19.73
C VAL A 144 -17.12 -3.48 20.00
N PRO A 145 -17.40 -2.75 21.09
CA PRO A 145 -16.64 -1.58 21.44
C PRO A 145 -15.28 -1.93 22.08
N GLU A 146 -14.32 -1.01 22.00
CA GLU A 146 -13.04 -1.16 22.68
C GLU A 146 -13.21 -1.29 24.21
N SER A 147 -12.35 -2.13 24.81
CA SER A 147 -12.33 -2.28 26.26
C SER A 147 -11.90 -1.00 27.01
N SER A 148 -11.14 -0.14 26.35
CA SER A 148 -10.64 1.16 26.84
C SER A 148 -11.66 2.28 26.73
N ASP A 149 -12.43 2.30 25.64
CA ASP A 149 -13.43 3.32 25.36
C ASP A 149 -14.65 2.71 24.68
N ALA A 150 -15.78 2.68 25.40
CA ALA A 150 -17.03 2.09 24.92
C ALA A 150 -17.66 2.86 23.74
N SER A 151 -17.14 4.03 23.38
CA SER A 151 -17.59 4.81 22.22
C SER A 151 -16.85 4.48 20.93
N ILE A 152 -15.70 3.81 21.01
CA ILE A 152 -14.88 3.42 19.85
C ILE A 152 -15.17 1.96 19.52
N VAL A 153 -15.29 1.65 18.23
CA VAL A 153 -15.48 0.30 17.72
C VAL A 153 -14.14 -0.41 17.65
N ASP A 154 -14.03 -1.54 18.34
CA ASP A 154 -12.91 -2.49 18.24
C ASP A 154 -13.13 -3.42 17.05
N GLU A 155 -14.32 -4.03 16.99
CA GLU A 155 -14.68 -4.99 15.96
C GLU A 155 -16.17 -4.87 15.59
N VAL A 156 -16.48 -5.10 14.32
CA VAL A 156 -17.82 -5.30 13.78
C VAL A 156 -17.91 -6.77 13.35
N VAL A 157 -18.80 -7.51 14.00
CA VAL A 157 -18.93 -8.97 13.82
C VAL A 157 -20.24 -9.29 13.13
N MET A 158 -20.19 -9.74 11.88
CA MET A 158 -21.35 -10.25 11.13
C MET A 158 -21.42 -11.77 11.25
N ARG A 159 -22.43 -12.29 11.94
CA ARG A 159 -22.70 -13.71 12.17
C ARG A 159 -23.81 -14.21 11.25
N PHE A 160 -23.62 -15.41 10.71
CA PHE A 160 -24.63 -16.10 9.91
C PHE A 160 -25.18 -17.28 10.73
N THR A 161 -26.48 -17.33 10.96
CA THR A 161 -27.13 -18.35 11.79
C THR A 161 -27.37 -19.63 10.98
N GLN A 162 -26.52 -20.65 11.16
CA GLN A 162 -26.67 -21.95 10.52
C GLN A 162 -27.08 -23.02 11.55
N ASP A 163 -27.66 -24.13 11.04
CA ASP A 163 -28.25 -25.22 11.85
C ASP A 163 -27.24 -25.95 12.77
N VAL A 164 -25.94 -25.82 12.48
CA VAL A 164 -24.85 -26.55 13.16
C VAL A 164 -23.59 -25.73 13.47
N ASP A 165 -23.41 -24.57 12.84
CA ASP A 165 -22.28 -23.65 13.08
C ASP A 165 -22.73 -22.19 12.92
N THR A 166 -21.97 -21.24 13.44
CA THR A 166 -22.26 -19.81 13.27
C THR A 166 -21.02 -19.12 12.72
N PRO A 167 -20.75 -19.23 11.40
CA PRO A 167 -19.63 -18.53 10.80
C PRO A 167 -19.79 -17.03 11.05
N ALA A 168 -18.67 -16.37 11.34
CA ALA A 168 -18.62 -14.95 11.61
C ALA A 168 -17.56 -14.30 10.74
N VAL A 169 -17.90 -13.14 10.17
CA VAL A 169 -16.94 -12.22 9.57
C VAL A 169 -16.66 -11.14 10.58
N ILE A 170 -15.40 -10.97 10.91
CA ILE A 170 -14.92 -9.98 11.87
C ILE A 170 -14.11 -8.97 11.07
N ALA A 171 -14.43 -7.69 11.27
CA ALA A 171 -13.68 -6.60 10.70
C ALA A 171 -13.58 -5.48 11.74
N SER A 172 -12.47 -4.77 11.75
CA SER A 172 -12.29 -3.60 12.60
C SER A 172 -12.30 -2.37 11.71
N PRO A 173 -12.94 -1.27 12.11
CA PRO A 173 -12.65 0.03 11.53
C PRO A 173 -11.15 0.23 11.64
N ASN A 174 -10.54 0.67 10.55
CA ASN A 174 -9.09 0.72 10.51
C ASN A 174 -8.65 1.84 11.46
N ALA A 175 -8.25 1.48 12.69
CA ALA A 175 -7.68 2.42 13.65
C ALA A 175 -6.47 3.15 13.04
N ASP A 176 -5.81 2.53 12.05
CA ASP A 176 -4.66 3.05 11.31
C ASP A 176 -5.04 3.86 10.04
N VAL A 177 -6.32 3.94 9.64
CA VAL A 177 -6.80 4.97 8.68
C VAL A 177 -7.07 6.29 9.41
N LEU A 178 -7.13 6.27 10.74
CA LEU A 178 -6.66 7.40 11.53
C LEU A 178 -5.15 7.27 11.73
N LEU A 179 -4.39 7.61 10.68
CA LEU A 179 -3.36 8.60 10.97
C LEU A 179 -4.10 9.68 11.74
N ASP A 180 -3.80 9.83 13.04
CA ASP A 180 -4.41 10.80 13.95
C ASP A 180 -4.87 12.03 13.15
N PRO A 181 -6.10 12.54 13.29
CA PRO A 181 -6.49 13.77 12.60
C PRO A 181 -5.44 14.89 12.78
N GLU A 182 -4.64 14.90 13.84
CA GLU A 182 -3.46 15.76 13.99
C GLU A 182 -2.28 15.43 13.03
N VAL A 183 -2.08 14.16 12.68
CA VAL A 183 -1.11 13.69 11.66
C VAL A 183 -1.59 13.92 10.22
N LEU A 184 -2.91 13.86 9.95
CA LEU A 184 -3.49 14.16 8.62
C LEU A 184 -3.86 15.64 8.39
N SER A 185 -3.97 16.44 9.46
CA SER A 185 -4.15 17.91 9.38
C SER A 185 -2.83 18.67 9.35
N GLY A 186 -1.70 17.94 9.24
CA GLY A 186 -0.41 18.53 8.94
C GLY A 186 -0.51 19.45 7.74
N THR A 187 0.03 20.66 7.85
CA THR A 187 0.24 21.53 6.69
C THR A 187 1.66 21.29 6.21
N CYS A 188 1.84 21.07 4.90
CA CYS A 188 3.18 21.03 4.36
C CYS A 188 3.73 22.46 4.38
N ALA A 189 4.82 22.69 5.13
CA ALA A 189 5.33 24.03 5.39
C ALA A 189 5.90 24.72 4.13
N THR A 190 6.10 23.95 3.05
CA THR A 190 6.64 24.45 1.79
C THR A 190 5.93 23.78 0.60
N ASP A 191 5.91 24.46 -0.55
CA ASP A 191 5.35 23.91 -1.78
C ASP A 191 6.06 22.62 -2.24
N ASN A 192 7.32 22.42 -1.87
CA ASN A 192 8.03 21.18 -2.20
C ASN A 192 7.90 20.19 -1.03
N PRO A 193 7.15 19.09 -1.20
CA PRO A 193 6.87 18.14 -0.12
C PRO A 193 8.09 17.40 0.42
N VAL A 194 9.25 17.50 -0.25
CA VAL A 194 10.50 16.88 0.19
C VAL A 194 11.58 17.91 0.57
N ALA A 195 11.22 19.18 0.74
CA ALA A 195 12.19 20.23 1.05
C ALA A 195 13.03 19.95 2.31
N ALA A 196 12.41 19.34 3.33
CA ALA A 196 13.06 18.92 4.57
C ALA A 196 14.10 17.80 4.40
N ALA A 197 14.21 17.18 3.21
CA ALA A 197 15.30 16.26 2.87
C ALA A 197 16.56 16.98 2.34
N TYR A 198 16.55 18.31 2.27
CA TYR A 198 17.71 19.17 1.95
C TYR A 198 18.47 18.80 0.66
N ASP A 199 17.75 18.34 -0.36
CA ASP A 199 18.29 17.85 -1.64
C ASP A 199 19.23 16.63 -1.51
N PHE A 200 19.17 15.87 -0.42
CA PHE A 200 19.83 14.56 -0.35
C PHE A 200 19.12 13.58 -1.29
N GLY A 201 19.90 12.84 -2.09
CA GLY A 201 19.35 11.80 -2.96
C GLY A 201 18.88 10.58 -2.17
N ALA A 202 19.41 10.36 -0.97
CA ALA A 202 18.86 9.44 0.02
C ALA A 202 18.88 10.13 1.38
N PHE A 203 17.71 10.28 2.01
CA PHE A 203 17.54 10.92 3.31
C PHE A 203 16.75 9.99 4.23
N VAL A 204 17.42 9.40 5.20
CA VAL A 204 16.89 8.26 5.98
C VAL A 204 16.94 8.56 7.47
N GLU A 205 15.84 8.39 8.20
CA GLU A 205 15.78 8.77 9.61
C GLU A 205 16.73 7.94 10.47
N THR A 206 16.59 6.62 10.33
CA THR A 206 17.27 5.62 11.15
C THR A 206 18.36 4.96 10.33
N ASP A 207 18.34 3.64 10.18
CA ASP A 207 19.46 2.86 9.68
C ASP A 207 19.45 2.72 8.15
N VAL A 208 20.66 2.63 7.58
CA VAL A 208 20.88 2.34 6.17
C VAL A 208 21.77 1.12 6.02
N HIS A 209 21.34 0.16 5.19
CA HIS A 209 22.13 -0.99 4.79
C HIS A 209 22.35 -1.00 3.27
N ILE A 210 23.61 -0.96 2.83
CA ILE A 210 23.96 -1.06 1.41
C ILE A 210 24.72 -2.36 1.14
N ALA A 211 24.02 -3.35 0.61
CA ALA A 211 24.57 -4.65 0.23
C ALA A 211 25.09 -4.68 -1.21
N GLY A 212 25.94 -3.70 -1.55
CA GLY A 212 26.63 -3.60 -2.84
C GLY A 212 25.98 -2.57 -3.76
N GLY A 213 26.59 -2.36 -4.92
CA GLY A 213 26.16 -1.35 -5.86
C GLY A 213 26.80 0.02 -5.64
N MET A 214 26.18 1.03 -6.21
CA MET A 214 26.70 2.39 -6.29
C MET A 214 25.57 3.38 -6.03
N ILE A 215 25.79 4.33 -5.13
CA ILE A 215 24.91 5.48 -4.93
C ILE A 215 25.57 6.69 -5.58
N GLU A 216 24.99 7.21 -6.67
CA GLU A 216 25.61 8.28 -7.45
C GLU A 216 25.52 9.65 -6.76
N GLY A 217 24.46 9.87 -5.98
CA GLY A 217 24.14 11.10 -5.27
C GLY A 217 24.48 11.07 -3.78
N PRO A 218 24.19 12.18 -3.08
CA PRO A 218 24.50 12.34 -1.66
C PRO A 218 23.55 11.52 -0.77
N LEU A 219 24.06 11.06 0.37
CA LEU A 219 23.33 10.24 1.33
C LEU A 219 23.40 10.85 2.74
N ALA A 220 22.26 10.92 3.40
CA ALA A 220 22.11 11.34 4.79
C ALA A 220 21.32 10.30 5.58
N THR A 221 21.85 9.90 6.74
CA THR A 221 21.16 9.01 7.69
C THR A 221 21.36 9.47 9.13
N GLY A 222 20.29 9.51 9.92
CA GLY A 222 20.35 9.84 11.34
C GLY A 222 20.84 8.69 12.22
N GLY A 223 20.69 7.44 11.74
CA GLY A 223 21.12 6.23 12.42
C GLY A 223 22.46 5.68 11.95
N THR A 224 22.52 4.36 11.79
CA THR A 224 23.73 3.60 11.51
C THR A 224 23.81 3.25 10.02
N LEU A 225 24.92 3.63 9.38
CA LEU A 225 25.25 3.15 8.04
C LEU A 225 26.09 1.86 8.10
N THR A 226 25.62 0.81 7.43
CA THR A 226 26.35 -0.44 7.19
C THR A 226 26.46 -0.73 5.70
N TRP A 227 27.52 -1.42 5.28
CA TRP A 227 27.73 -1.76 3.86
C TRP A 227 28.51 -3.06 3.66
N THR A 228 28.37 -3.65 2.47
CA THR A 228 29.20 -4.75 1.97
C THR A 228 30.36 -4.22 1.11
N PRO A 229 31.43 -5.02 0.85
CA PRO A 229 32.59 -4.57 0.09
C PRO A 229 32.25 -3.93 -1.27
N ASN A 230 33.08 -2.97 -1.70
CA ASN A 230 32.98 -2.25 -2.98
C ASN A 230 31.79 -1.28 -3.13
N THR A 231 31.18 -0.88 -2.02
CA THR A 231 30.13 0.15 -2.00
C THR A 231 30.72 1.55 -2.23
N THR A 232 30.02 2.36 -3.02
CA THR A 232 30.38 3.77 -3.28
C THR A 232 29.19 4.69 -3.10
N VAL A 233 29.43 5.91 -2.63
CA VAL A 233 28.42 6.97 -2.41
C VAL A 233 28.91 8.28 -3.02
N ALA A 234 27.98 9.14 -3.45
CA ALA A 234 28.24 10.46 -4.04
C ALA A 234 29.21 10.41 -5.24
N GLN A 235 29.05 9.40 -6.11
CA GLN A 235 29.94 9.18 -7.24
C GLN A 235 29.91 10.30 -8.30
N ALA A 236 28.72 10.74 -8.71
CA ALA A 236 28.55 11.51 -9.93
C ALA A 236 28.43 13.02 -9.68
N LYS A 237 27.72 13.47 -8.63
CA LYS A 237 27.62 14.89 -8.23
C LYS A 237 27.54 15.07 -6.72
N ALA A 238 28.22 16.10 -6.21
CA ALA A 238 28.03 16.63 -4.84
C ALA A 238 27.10 17.85 -4.84
N ASN A 239 26.05 17.84 -5.67
CA ASN A 239 25.09 18.93 -5.68
C ASN A 239 24.02 18.77 -4.57
N ALA A 240 24.35 18.16 -3.42
CA ALA A 240 23.55 18.41 -2.24
C ALA A 240 23.67 19.92 -1.97
N LYS A 241 22.57 20.67 -2.11
CA LYS A 241 22.59 22.10 -1.76
C LYS A 241 22.90 22.28 -0.28
N TYR A 242 22.75 21.22 0.53
CA TYR A 242 23.16 21.16 1.93
C TYR A 242 24.69 21.16 2.08
N HIS A 243 25.27 22.35 2.03
CA HIS A 243 26.66 22.64 2.41
C HIS A 243 27.74 21.80 1.70
N GLY A 244 27.43 21.18 0.55
CA GLY A 244 28.37 20.34 -0.18
C GLY A 244 28.71 19.03 0.54
N VAL A 245 27.84 18.52 1.40
CA VAL A 245 28.02 17.22 2.06
C VAL A 245 27.65 16.08 1.09
N GLY A 246 28.55 15.12 0.93
CA GLY A 246 28.32 13.91 0.12
C GLY A 246 27.83 12.73 0.94
N LEU A 247 28.23 12.67 2.21
CA LEU A 247 27.81 11.64 3.16
C LEU A 247 27.61 12.27 4.54
N TYR A 248 26.39 12.17 5.08
CA TYR A 248 26.07 12.52 6.46
C TYR A 248 25.57 11.27 7.18
N VAL A 249 26.19 10.86 8.28
CA VAL A 249 25.79 9.66 9.02
C VAL A 249 25.84 9.90 10.52
N GLY A 250 24.81 9.46 11.24
CA GLY A 250 24.78 9.48 12.70
C GLY A 250 25.86 8.58 13.30
N SER A 251 26.00 7.36 12.79
CA SER A 251 27.10 6.48 13.13
C SER A 251 27.45 5.50 12.01
N ILE A 252 28.62 4.86 12.13
CA ILE A 252 29.06 3.81 11.22
C ILE A 252 29.00 2.46 11.93
N GLY A 253 28.27 1.53 11.34
CA GLY A 253 28.28 0.12 11.72
C GLY A 253 29.48 -0.58 11.10
N TRP A 254 30.65 -0.37 11.69
CA TRP A 254 31.88 -1.03 11.28
C TRP A 254 31.69 -2.56 11.39
N GLY A 255 31.60 -3.25 10.26
CA GLY A 255 31.34 -4.69 10.21
C GLY A 255 32.47 -5.54 10.81
N THR A 256 32.54 -6.83 10.48
CA THR A 256 33.63 -7.72 10.95
C THR A 256 34.67 -8.03 9.88
N SER A 257 34.38 -7.75 8.61
CA SER A 257 35.26 -7.99 7.46
C SER A 257 35.88 -6.68 6.95
N ALA A 258 37.02 -6.77 6.25
CA ALA A 258 37.63 -5.60 5.63
C ALA A 258 36.73 -5.05 4.52
N THR A 259 36.10 -3.90 4.77
CA THR A 259 35.20 -3.23 3.83
C THR A 259 35.66 -1.80 3.58
N LYS A 260 35.49 -1.34 2.33
CA LYS A 260 35.76 0.03 1.91
C LYS A 260 34.44 0.66 1.47
N LEU A 261 34.14 1.83 2.01
CA LEU A 261 33.13 2.74 1.48
C LEU A 261 33.87 3.91 0.82
N ALA A 262 33.69 4.15 -0.47
CA ALA A 262 34.30 5.31 -1.13
C ALA A 262 33.28 6.43 -1.33
N VAL A 263 33.63 7.64 -0.87
CA VAL A 263 32.86 8.87 -1.09
C VAL A 263 33.63 9.74 -2.07
N PHE A 264 33.06 9.98 -3.26
CA PHE A 264 33.79 10.61 -4.36
C PHE A 264 33.73 12.13 -4.36
N LYS A 265 32.62 12.70 -3.90
CA LYS A 265 32.41 14.15 -3.90
C LYS A 265 31.68 14.56 -2.63
N GLY A 266 31.98 15.78 -2.17
CA GLY A 266 31.38 16.39 -0.99
C GLY A 266 32.04 15.97 0.32
N ASP A 267 31.82 16.74 1.37
CA ASP A 267 32.36 16.47 2.70
C ASP A 267 31.68 15.24 3.33
N ILE A 268 32.38 14.60 4.26
CA ILE A 268 31.94 13.43 4.99
C ILE A 268 31.72 13.83 6.45
N VAL A 269 30.47 13.81 6.89
CA VAL A 269 30.07 14.09 8.26
C VAL A 269 29.69 12.78 8.95
N ILE A 270 30.42 12.40 10.00
CA ILE A 270 30.20 11.14 10.73
C ILE A 270 30.10 11.43 12.22
N GLY A 271 29.08 10.87 12.88
CA GLY A 271 29.01 10.85 14.34
C GLY A 271 29.73 9.64 14.98
N GLY A 272 30.13 9.83 16.23
CA GLY A 272 30.88 8.82 17.01
C GLY A 272 32.40 8.89 16.85
N PRO A 273 33.15 7.96 17.49
CA PRO A 273 34.60 7.93 17.44
C PRO A 273 35.07 7.54 16.03
N ALA A 274 35.83 8.42 15.41
CA ALA A 274 36.41 8.24 14.10
C ALA A 274 37.83 8.79 14.07
N TYR A 275 38.74 8.07 13.43
CA TYR A 275 40.13 8.46 13.27
C TYR A 275 40.45 8.73 11.80
N GLU A 276 40.93 9.94 11.49
CA GLU A 276 41.34 10.31 10.14
C GLU A 276 42.84 10.06 9.94
N SER A 277 43.19 9.38 8.84
CA SER A 277 44.56 9.31 8.34
C SER A 277 44.57 9.19 6.82
N SER A 278 45.36 10.03 6.15
CA SER A 278 45.69 9.88 4.72
C SER A 278 44.47 9.67 3.81
N LYS A 279 43.44 10.53 3.97
CA LYS A 279 42.14 10.47 3.25
C LYS A 279 41.27 9.26 3.59
N LYS A 280 41.47 8.65 4.74
CA LYS A 280 40.64 7.54 5.22
C LYS A 280 40.16 7.83 6.62
N VAL A 281 38.91 7.46 6.87
CA VAL A 281 38.29 7.50 8.20
C VAL A 281 38.13 6.06 8.68
N TYR A 282 38.67 5.77 9.85
CA TYR A 282 38.67 4.45 10.48
C TYR A 282 37.87 4.48 11.79
N ARG A 283 37.42 3.31 12.24
CA ARG A 283 36.92 3.13 13.61
C ARG A 283 37.97 3.52 14.65
N ASP A 284 39.18 3.00 14.49
CA ASP A 284 40.33 3.24 15.34
C ASP A 284 41.64 3.03 14.56
N ALA A 285 42.77 3.42 15.17
CA ALA A 285 44.09 3.31 14.54
C ALA A 285 44.57 1.86 14.32
N SER A 286 43.91 0.86 14.91
CA SER A 286 44.31 -0.56 14.87
C SER A 286 43.54 -1.40 13.85
N THR A 287 42.39 -0.90 13.38
CA THR A 287 41.51 -1.61 12.45
C THR A 287 41.97 -1.45 11.00
N ALA A 288 43.09 -2.09 10.66
CA ALA A 288 43.61 -2.13 9.29
C ALA A 288 42.68 -2.97 8.41
N GLY A 289 41.66 -2.35 7.80
CA GLY A 289 40.80 -3.03 6.82
C GLY A 289 39.44 -2.40 6.59
N GLN A 290 38.93 -1.61 7.55
CA GLN A 290 37.63 -0.96 7.45
C GLN A 290 37.79 0.54 7.43
N TYR A 291 37.36 1.18 6.35
CA TYR A 291 37.48 2.62 6.24
C TYR A 291 36.48 3.22 5.27
N VAL A 292 36.13 4.48 5.55
CA VAL A 292 35.54 5.39 4.58
C VAL A 292 36.67 6.12 3.88
N GLU A 293 36.77 6.01 2.56
CA GLU A 293 37.78 6.67 1.74
C GLU A 293 37.23 7.97 1.14
N MET A 294 37.93 9.06 1.42
CA MET A 294 37.69 10.37 0.84
C MET A 294 38.37 10.48 -0.53
N ASN A 295 37.56 10.65 -1.57
CA ASN A 295 38.02 10.94 -2.94
C ASN A 295 37.63 12.37 -3.35
N GLY A 296 38.15 12.84 -4.49
CA GLY A 296 37.70 14.10 -5.13
C GLY A 296 37.85 15.41 -4.34
N GLY A 297 38.61 15.43 -3.24
CA GLY A 297 38.79 16.62 -2.40
C GLY A 297 37.86 16.70 -1.19
N ALA A 298 37.04 15.67 -0.96
CA ALA A 298 36.24 15.50 0.26
C ALA A 298 37.10 15.65 1.52
N LYS A 299 36.53 16.28 2.54
CA LYS A 299 37.11 16.34 3.88
C LYS A 299 36.26 15.57 4.87
N PHE A 300 36.90 15.05 5.90
CA PHE A 300 36.20 14.51 7.05
C PHE A 300 35.88 15.65 8.03
N VAL A 301 34.63 15.71 8.48
CA VAL A 301 34.18 16.63 9.50
C VAL A 301 33.47 15.83 10.58
N PRO A 302 34.01 15.72 11.81
CA PRO A 302 33.30 15.09 12.90
C PRO A 302 31.96 15.78 13.13
N LEU A 303 30.89 15.01 13.33
CA LEU A 303 29.54 15.56 13.54
C LEU A 303 29.50 16.55 14.72
N SER A 304 30.27 16.28 15.79
CA SER A 304 30.40 17.18 16.95
C SER A 304 31.04 18.54 16.67
N SER A 305 31.69 18.68 15.50
CA SER A 305 32.34 19.91 15.04
C SER A 305 31.63 20.51 13.82
N TYR A 306 30.54 19.89 13.35
CA TYR A 306 29.79 20.37 12.21
C TYR A 306 28.87 21.52 12.65
N ALA A 307 28.97 22.68 11.97
CA ALA A 307 28.34 23.91 12.44
C ALA A 307 26.80 23.87 12.39
N ASN A 308 26.24 23.11 11.45
CA ASN A 308 24.80 23.00 11.21
C ASN A 308 24.39 21.52 11.17
N PRO A 309 24.40 20.80 12.31
CA PRO A 309 23.92 19.43 12.34
C PRO A 309 22.48 19.36 11.84
N LEU A 310 22.18 18.31 11.06
CA LEU A 310 20.81 18.01 10.65
C LEU A 310 20.00 17.58 11.87
N ASP A 311 18.84 18.19 12.06
CA ASP A 311 17.83 17.76 13.00
C ASP A 311 16.90 16.77 12.29
N PHE A 312 17.24 15.48 12.37
CA PHE A 312 16.46 14.42 11.72
C PHE A 312 15.05 14.32 12.30
N THR A 313 14.87 14.55 13.59
CA THR A 313 13.54 14.48 14.22
C THR A 313 12.64 15.56 13.64
N ALA A 314 13.07 16.83 13.69
CA ALA A 314 12.28 17.93 13.12
C ALA A 314 12.04 17.77 11.61
N ALA A 315 13.05 17.31 10.86
CA ALA A 315 12.91 17.08 9.43
C ALA A 315 11.90 15.96 9.12
N PHE A 316 11.93 14.84 9.85
CA PHE A 316 11.00 13.74 9.63
C PHE A 316 9.59 14.05 10.14
N ASP A 317 9.43 14.85 11.19
CA ASP A 317 8.12 15.36 11.60
C ASP A 317 7.48 16.19 10.47
N GLU A 318 8.25 17.06 9.80
CA GLU A 318 7.79 17.81 8.63
C GLU A 318 7.48 16.90 7.44
N LEU A 319 8.35 15.92 7.12
CA LEU A 319 8.15 14.99 6.01
C LEU A 319 6.92 14.11 6.20
N ARG A 320 6.65 13.66 7.44
CA ARG A 320 5.43 12.92 7.81
C ARG A 320 4.20 13.79 7.65
N ALA A 321 4.23 15.02 8.15
CA ALA A 321 3.13 15.97 8.00
C ALA A 321 2.83 16.26 6.52
N CYS A 322 3.86 16.50 5.69
CA CYS A 322 3.70 16.66 4.24
C CYS A 322 3.15 15.39 3.58
N SER A 323 3.65 14.21 3.95
CA SER A 323 3.17 12.93 3.41
C SER A 323 1.68 12.71 3.68
N GLY A 324 1.21 13.01 4.90
CA GLY A 324 -0.21 12.99 5.26
C GLY A 324 -1.03 14.06 4.52
N ALA A 325 -0.54 15.30 4.47
CA ALA A 325 -1.20 16.42 3.79
C ALA A 325 -1.45 16.14 2.30
N ILE A 326 -0.46 15.55 1.61
CA ILE A 326 -0.57 15.19 0.19
C ILE A 326 -1.58 14.06 -0.02
N ALA A 327 -1.66 13.12 0.93
CA ALA A 327 -2.63 12.03 0.88
C ALA A 327 -4.07 12.53 1.12
N SER A 328 -4.24 13.61 1.90
CA SER A 328 -5.53 14.22 2.20
C SER A 328 -5.95 15.33 1.23
N LEU A 329 -5.12 15.68 0.23
CA LEU A 329 -5.45 16.71 -0.75
C LEU A 329 -6.79 16.40 -1.43
N PRO A 330 -7.79 17.30 -1.34
CA PRO A 330 -9.11 17.05 -1.90
C PRO A 330 -9.02 17.02 -3.43
N ALA A 331 -9.82 16.15 -4.04
CA ALA A 331 -9.96 16.06 -5.50
C ALA A 331 -10.39 17.39 -6.18
N SER A 332 -10.94 18.33 -5.42
CA SER A 332 -11.65 19.52 -5.92
C SER A 332 -10.98 20.86 -5.63
N CYS A 333 -9.67 20.89 -5.43
CA CYS A 333 -8.95 22.16 -5.31
C CYS A 333 -8.77 22.81 -6.69
N THR A 334 -9.33 24.01 -6.86
CA THR A 334 -9.39 24.67 -8.18
C THR A 334 -8.02 25.16 -8.68
N ASN A 335 -7.06 25.45 -7.77
CA ASN A 335 -5.77 26.03 -8.12
C ASN A 335 -4.55 25.21 -7.66
N CYS A 336 -4.71 24.22 -6.79
CA CYS A 336 -3.59 23.48 -6.22
C CYS A 336 -3.26 22.17 -6.94
N ALA A 337 -4.04 21.15 -6.61
CA ALA A 337 -3.84 19.78 -7.01
C ALA A 337 -5.07 19.28 -7.79
N HIS A 338 -4.81 18.69 -8.95
CA HIS A 338 -5.81 18.09 -9.81
C HIS A 338 -5.77 16.58 -9.66
N GLU A 339 -6.93 15.97 -9.39
CA GLU A 339 -7.05 14.51 -9.35
C GLU A 339 -6.83 13.92 -10.75
N VAL A 340 -5.90 12.98 -10.85
CA VAL A 340 -5.59 12.29 -12.11
C VAL A 340 -6.70 11.32 -12.46
N THR A 341 -7.30 11.51 -13.63
CA THR A 341 -8.21 10.51 -14.19
C THR A 341 -7.40 9.38 -14.82
N ILE A 342 -7.69 8.14 -14.44
CA ILE A 342 -7.11 6.95 -15.08
C ILE A 342 -7.99 6.56 -16.28
N LEU A 343 -7.38 6.50 -17.46
CA LEU A 343 -8.02 6.13 -18.70
C LEU A 343 -7.61 4.72 -19.15
N ASP A 344 -8.57 3.96 -19.68
CA ASP A 344 -8.36 2.72 -20.42
C ASP A 344 -8.09 3.05 -21.89
N PRO A 345 -6.84 2.88 -22.37
CA PRO A 345 -6.49 3.21 -23.74
C PRO A 345 -7.10 2.25 -24.78
N ASP A 346 -7.55 1.06 -24.35
CA ASP A 346 -8.17 0.07 -25.22
C ASP A 346 -9.68 0.32 -25.39
N ARG A 347 -10.27 1.20 -24.57
CA ARG A 347 -11.67 1.61 -24.68
C ARG A 347 -11.83 2.91 -25.46
N PRO A 348 -12.77 2.97 -26.44
CA PRO A 348 -13.06 4.21 -27.14
C PRO A 348 -13.75 5.22 -26.22
N SER A 349 -13.41 6.50 -26.42
CA SER A 349 -14.13 7.64 -25.82
C SER A 349 -15.63 7.59 -26.16
N PRO A 350 -16.55 7.95 -25.24
CA PRO A 350 -16.34 8.59 -23.93
C PRO A 350 -16.16 7.62 -22.75
N ASN A 351 -16.26 6.31 -22.97
CA ASN A 351 -16.22 5.30 -21.91
C ASN A 351 -14.80 4.82 -21.60
N ASN A 352 -13.79 5.67 -21.83
CA ASN A 352 -12.39 5.33 -21.65
C ASN A 352 -11.96 5.45 -20.18
N GLN A 353 -12.87 5.43 -19.21
CA GLN A 353 -12.50 5.31 -17.80
C GLN A 353 -11.94 3.91 -17.55
N TYR A 354 -10.82 3.87 -16.83
CA TYR A 354 -10.19 2.62 -16.45
C TYR A 354 -11.06 1.84 -15.46
N VAL A 355 -11.24 0.56 -15.73
CA VAL A 355 -11.85 -0.39 -14.80
C VAL A 355 -10.76 -1.38 -14.41
N PRO A 356 -10.53 -1.64 -13.11
CA PRO A 356 -9.52 -2.61 -12.68
C PRO A 356 -9.65 -3.95 -13.41
N GLY A 357 -8.54 -4.43 -13.97
CA GLY A 357 -8.50 -5.67 -14.75
C GLY A 357 -9.06 -5.58 -16.17
N SER A 358 -9.56 -4.43 -16.64
CA SER A 358 -10.07 -4.29 -18.00
C SER A 358 -9.00 -4.17 -19.07
N SER A 359 -7.83 -3.65 -18.71
CA SER A 359 -6.67 -3.52 -19.58
C SER A 359 -5.40 -3.75 -18.77
N SER A 360 -4.33 -4.18 -19.46
CA SER A 360 -3.00 -4.17 -18.88
C SER A 360 -2.29 -2.82 -18.98
N LYS A 361 -2.99 -1.80 -19.48
CA LYS A 361 -2.44 -0.47 -19.74
C LYS A 361 -3.28 0.58 -19.03
N MET A 362 -2.60 1.49 -18.35
CA MET A 362 -3.19 2.68 -17.76
C MET A 362 -2.66 3.91 -18.49
N LYS A 363 -3.56 4.81 -18.85
CA LYS A 363 -3.19 6.13 -19.36
C LYS A 363 -3.68 7.19 -18.38
N LEU A 364 -2.74 7.94 -17.81
CA LEU A 364 -3.03 9.02 -16.87
C LEU A 364 -3.36 10.31 -17.63
N ASP A 365 -4.51 10.91 -17.34
CA ASP A 365 -4.81 12.27 -17.78
C ASP A 365 -4.28 13.27 -16.75
N ILE A 366 -3.15 13.90 -17.08
CA ILE A 366 -2.47 14.91 -16.25
C ILE A 366 -2.58 16.30 -16.89
N SER A 367 -3.65 16.55 -17.64
CA SER A 367 -3.85 17.81 -18.36
C SER A 367 -4.31 18.97 -17.45
N GLY A 368 -4.59 18.69 -16.19
CA GLY A 368 -5.04 19.65 -15.18
C GLY A 368 -4.10 20.85 -14.96
N PRO A 369 -4.61 21.94 -14.36
CA PRO A 369 -3.76 23.00 -13.81
C PRO A 369 -3.03 22.49 -12.55
N GLY A 370 -1.81 22.98 -12.31
CA GLY A 370 -1.06 22.67 -11.08
C GLY A 370 -0.50 21.24 -10.98
N GLY A 371 -0.32 20.78 -9.74
CA GLY A 371 0.14 19.43 -9.41
C GLY A 371 -0.93 18.39 -9.73
N ASN A 372 -0.51 17.17 -10.02
CA ASN A 372 -1.40 16.06 -10.37
C ASN A 372 -1.32 15.02 -9.26
N ILE A 373 -2.45 14.67 -8.65
CA ILE A 373 -2.52 13.69 -7.55
C ILE A 373 -3.25 12.44 -8.04
N LEU A 374 -2.61 11.29 -7.89
CA LEU A 374 -3.18 9.99 -8.19
C LEU A 374 -3.20 9.17 -6.90
N ASN A 375 -4.38 8.86 -6.39
CA ASN A 375 -4.54 7.96 -5.25
C ASN A 375 -4.76 6.53 -5.77
N LEU A 376 -3.89 5.60 -5.38
CA LEU A 376 -3.98 4.18 -5.74
C LEU A 376 -3.96 3.34 -4.45
N PRO A 377 -4.91 2.42 -4.27
CA PRO A 377 -4.75 1.39 -3.26
C PRO A 377 -3.62 0.42 -3.68
N GLU A 378 -2.98 -0.23 -2.70
CA GLU A 378 -1.86 -1.14 -2.95
C GLU A 378 -2.22 -2.23 -3.97
N SER A 379 -3.43 -2.78 -3.88
CA SER A 379 -3.94 -3.80 -4.81
C SER A 379 -3.76 -3.46 -6.31
N TYR A 380 -3.71 -2.17 -6.69
CA TYR A 380 -3.47 -1.76 -8.08
C TYR A 380 -2.00 -1.88 -8.50
N ILE A 381 -1.08 -1.79 -7.54
CA ILE A 381 0.37 -1.71 -7.75
C ILE A 381 1.04 -3.07 -7.53
N SER A 382 0.47 -3.89 -6.66
CA SER A 382 0.91 -5.27 -6.40
C SER A 382 0.40 -6.25 -7.47
N SER A 383 -0.66 -5.91 -8.20
CA SER A 383 -1.21 -6.78 -9.24
C SER A 383 -0.36 -6.76 -10.51
N SER A 384 -0.13 -7.95 -11.09
CA SER A 384 0.47 -8.11 -12.43
C SER A 384 -0.38 -7.54 -13.58
N THR A 385 -1.53 -6.94 -13.24
CA THR A 385 -2.46 -6.41 -14.21
C THR A 385 -1.93 -5.14 -14.86
N VAL A 386 -1.23 -4.26 -14.14
CA VAL A 386 -0.73 -3.00 -14.74
C VAL A 386 0.66 -3.19 -15.34
N GLN A 387 0.71 -3.29 -16.67
CA GLN A 387 1.93 -3.53 -17.44
C GLN A 387 2.46 -2.32 -18.20
N GLU A 388 1.69 -1.22 -18.27
CA GLU A 388 2.13 0.00 -18.93
C GLU A 388 1.46 1.22 -18.31
N PHE A 389 2.26 2.21 -17.91
CA PHE A 389 1.80 3.55 -17.58
C PHE A 389 2.17 4.46 -18.76
N SER A 390 1.19 5.20 -19.22
CA SER A 390 1.39 6.32 -20.14
C SER A 390 0.70 7.54 -19.57
N HIS A 391 1.04 8.72 -20.07
CA HIS A 391 0.36 9.94 -19.66
C HIS A 391 0.03 10.81 -20.88
N GLN A 392 -0.99 11.64 -20.73
CA GLN A 392 -1.28 12.74 -21.66
C GLN A 392 -1.17 14.06 -20.91
N GLY A 393 -0.42 15.00 -21.47
CA GLY A 393 0.02 16.22 -20.79
C GLY A 393 1.53 16.19 -20.56
N GLY A 394 2.07 17.23 -19.94
CA GLY A 394 3.50 17.33 -19.66
C GLY A 394 3.76 17.52 -18.17
N LEU A 395 4.64 16.71 -17.60
CA LEU A 395 5.15 16.91 -16.25
C LEU A 395 6.21 18.00 -16.23
N SER A 396 6.18 18.82 -15.19
CA SER A 396 7.15 19.88 -14.95
C SER A 396 7.26 20.18 -13.46
N GLN A 397 8.21 21.03 -13.07
CA GLN A 397 8.34 21.47 -11.67
C GLN A 397 7.03 22.08 -11.12
N SER A 398 6.29 22.86 -11.93
CA SER A 398 5.00 23.43 -11.51
C SER A 398 3.79 22.52 -11.81
N LYS A 399 4.03 21.34 -12.37
CA LYS A 399 3.02 20.31 -12.66
C LYS A 399 3.58 18.91 -12.38
N PRO A 400 3.96 18.62 -11.12
CA PRO A 400 4.43 17.28 -10.79
C PRO A 400 3.29 16.27 -10.87
N LEU A 401 3.65 14.99 -10.91
CA LEU A 401 2.75 13.88 -10.60
C LEU A 401 3.12 13.34 -9.24
N ILE A 402 2.14 13.26 -8.35
CA ILE A 402 2.26 12.51 -7.11
C ILE A 402 1.32 11.32 -7.16
N VAL A 403 1.87 10.17 -6.83
CA VAL A 403 1.13 8.92 -6.68
C VAL A 403 1.10 8.57 -5.20
N ASN A 404 -0.03 8.74 -4.55
CA ASN A 404 -0.26 8.25 -3.21
C ASN A 404 -0.60 6.75 -3.30
N VAL A 405 0.21 5.92 -2.66
CA VAL A 405 -0.03 4.48 -2.56
C VAL A 405 -0.55 4.19 -1.16
N ILE A 406 -1.84 3.90 -1.08
CA ILE A 406 -2.52 3.64 0.18
C ILE A 406 -2.37 2.15 0.48
N ASP A 407 -1.71 1.84 1.58
CA ASP A 407 -1.64 0.49 2.13
C ASP A 407 -3.05 0.01 2.52
N ASP A 408 -3.39 -1.22 2.12
CA ASP A 408 -4.69 -1.85 2.35
C ASP A 408 -4.87 -2.35 3.82
N GLY A 409 -3.88 -2.09 4.69
CA GLY A 409 -3.98 -2.17 6.15
C GLY A 409 -3.07 -3.20 6.82
N ASP A 410 -2.15 -3.83 6.10
CA ASP A 410 -1.23 -4.81 6.69
C ASP A 410 0.16 -4.23 7.02
N GLY A 411 0.38 -2.95 6.69
CA GLY A 411 1.63 -2.25 6.91
C GLY A 411 2.63 -2.42 5.77
N VAL A 412 2.39 -3.28 4.77
CA VAL A 412 3.44 -3.83 3.89
C VAL A 412 3.08 -3.66 2.41
N VAL A 413 3.65 -2.63 1.79
CA VAL A 413 3.44 -2.38 0.36
C VAL A 413 4.48 -3.07 -0.53
N ASN A 414 4.02 -3.96 -1.41
CA ASN A 414 4.87 -4.62 -2.41
C ASN A 414 4.78 -3.93 -3.77
N PHE A 415 5.67 -2.96 -4.01
CA PHE A 415 5.72 -2.19 -5.24
C PHE A 415 6.36 -3.01 -6.38
N SER A 416 5.52 -3.56 -7.26
CA SER A 416 5.94 -4.49 -8.31
C SER A 416 5.67 -4.02 -9.74
N VAL A 417 5.39 -2.73 -9.95
CA VAL A 417 5.15 -2.18 -11.28
C VAL A 417 6.33 -2.46 -12.22
N PRO A 418 6.09 -2.97 -13.44
CA PRO A 418 7.16 -3.22 -14.40
C PRO A 418 7.93 -1.95 -14.76
N SER A 419 9.26 -2.06 -14.77
CA SER A 419 10.14 -0.90 -14.98
C SER A 419 9.91 -0.16 -16.32
N SER A 420 9.48 -0.87 -17.36
CA SER A 420 9.14 -0.30 -18.67
C SER A 420 7.93 0.63 -18.61
N SER A 421 6.97 0.33 -17.73
CA SER A 421 5.77 1.13 -17.51
C SER A 421 6.14 2.48 -16.92
N TRP A 422 7.00 2.46 -15.90
CA TRP A 422 7.30 3.64 -15.10
C TRP A 422 8.27 4.59 -15.79
N GLN A 423 9.16 4.07 -16.66
CA GLN A 423 10.08 4.89 -17.47
C GLN A 423 9.36 5.88 -18.40
N ASN A 424 8.12 5.58 -18.78
CA ASN A 424 7.37 6.38 -19.73
C ASN A 424 6.59 7.54 -19.09
N LEU A 425 6.60 7.66 -17.75
CA LEU A 425 5.89 8.74 -17.04
C LEU A 425 6.55 10.12 -17.20
N GLY A 426 7.79 10.19 -17.69
CA GLY A 426 8.49 11.45 -17.97
C GLY A 426 9.76 11.63 -17.11
N SER A 427 10.12 12.88 -16.83
CA SER A 427 11.32 13.19 -16.04
C SER A 427 11.10 12.77 -14.59
N GLN A 428 11.97 11.91 -14.08
CA GLN A 428 11.87 11.28 -12.75
C GLN A 428 11.79 12.30 -11.61
N LYS A 429 12.45 13.45 -11.76
CA LYS A 429 12.40 14.59 -10.83
C LYS A 429 11.00 15.21 -10.64
N ASN A 430 10.04 14.96 -11.54
CA ASN A 430 8.68 15.46 -11.43
C ASN A 430 7.68 14.40 -10.96
N VAL A 431 8.14 13.20 -10.59
CA VAL A 431 7.29 12.10 -10.11
C VAL A 431 7.65 11.79 -8.66
N LEU A 432 6.68 11.93 -7.76
CA LEU A 432 6.79 11.49 -6.36
C LEU A 432 5.84 10.31 -6.13
N VAL A 433 6.32 9.26 -5.49
CA VAL A 433 5.48 8.18 -4.96
C VAL A 433 5.49 8.32 -3.45
N ASN A 434 4.32 8.62 -2.90
CA ASN A 434 4.09 8.86 -1.49
C ASN A 434 3.44 7.63 -0.86
N PHE A 435 3.98 7.17 0.26
CA PHE A 435 3.48 6.05 1.04
C PHE A 435 3.11 6.57 2.44
N PRO A 436 1.89 7.14 2.60
CA PRO A 436 1.53 7.90 3.79
C PRO A 436 1.35 7.05 5.04
N ASN A 437 0.99 5.76 4.89
CA ASN A 437 0.64 4.87 5.99
C ASN A 437 1.42 3.54 5.99
N ALA A 438 2.29 3.28 5.00
CA ALA A 438 3.05 2.03 4.95
C ALA A 438 4.16 2.01 6.02
N THR A 439 4.34 0.87 6.67
CA THR A 439 5.47 0.60 7.57
C THR A 439 6.62 -0.14 6.90
N THR A 440 6.35 -0.80 5.77
CA THR A 440 7.34 -1.47 4.92
C THR A 440 7.01 -1.22 3.46
N VAL A 441 8.01 -0.91 2.65
CA VAL A 441 7.85 -0.78 1.18
C VAL A 441 8.93 -1.58 0.46
N ASN A 442 8.51 -2.55 -0.34
CA ASN A 442 9.41 -3.43 -1.09
C ASN A 442 9.37 -3.11 -2.59
N PHE A 443 10.46 -2.60 -3.14
CA PHE A 443 10.65 -2.45 -4.58
C PHE A 443 11.30 -3.70 -5.17
N THR A 444 10.50 -4.47 -5.90
CA THR A 444 10.94 -5.74 -6.52
C THR A 444 11.56 -5.55 -7.91
N ASN A 445 11.26 -4.43 -8.56
CA ASN A 445 11.70 -4.09 -9.91
C ASN A 445 12.55 -2.81 -9.93
N ARG A 446 13.18 -2.53 -11.07
CA ARG A 446 13.80 -1.21 -11.31
C ARG A 446 12.74 -0.11 -11.19
N PHE A 447 13.06 0.95 -10.47
CA PHE A 447 12.17 2.09 -10.20
C PHE A 447 12.76 3.41 -10.69
N ASN A 448 11.90 4.35 -11.08
CA ASN A 448 12.27 5.66 -11.64
C ASN A 448 11.35 6.78 -11.10
N GLY A 449 11.77 7.48 -10.06
CA GLY A 449 11.00 8.53 -9.41
C GLY A 449 11.53 8.80 -8.01
N ALA A 450 10.96 9.78 -7.33
CA ALA A 450 11.21 9.97 -5.91
C ALA A 450 10.26 9.15 -5.06
N VAL A 451 10.73 8.69 -3.91
CA VAL A 451 9.96 7.98 -2.88
C VAL A 451 9.92 8.83 -1.61
N LEU A 452 8.71 9.09 -1.13
CA LEU A 452 8.43 9.66 0.19
C LEU A 452 7.69 8.60 1.02
N ALA A 453 8.41 7.92 1.90
CA ALA A 453 7.88 6.86 2.76
C ALA A 453 8.38 7.06 4.19
N PRO A 454 8.06 8.18 4.85
CA PRO A 454 8.73 8.63 6.07
C PRO A 454 8.46 7.73 7.29
N PHE A 455 7.47 6.84 7.20
CA PHE A 455 7.16 5.83 8.22
C PHE A 455 7.74 4.44 7.90
N ALA A 456 8.22 4.23 6.67
CA ALA A 456 8.47 2.89 6.17
C ALA A 456 9.94 2.48 6.21
N ASP A 457 10.14 1.18 6.44
CA ASP A 457 11.35 0.45 6.07
C ASP A 457 11.33 0.16 4.57
N VAL A 458 12.19 0.85 3.81
CA VAL A 458 12.23 0.71 2.35
C VAL A 458 13.29 -0.31 1.93
N THR A 459 12.90 -1.29 1.12
CA THR A 459 13.85 -2.23 0.49
C THR A 459 13.87 -2.03 -1.02
N THR A 460 15.07 -1.94 -1.58
CA THR A 460 15.31 -1.88 -3.02
C THR A 460 16.33 -2.95 -3.42
N GLY A 461 16.11 -3.65 -4.53
CA GLY A 461 17.01 -4.73 -4.98
C GLY A 461 17.52 -4.63 -6.41
N GLN A 462 17.09 -3.60 -7.14
CA GLN A 462 17.45 -3.36 -8.53
C GLN A 462 17.92 -1.92 -8.70
N GLU A 463 18.25 -1.54 -9.94
CA GLU A 463 18.52 -0.15 -10.30
C GLU A 463 17.38 0.77 -9.84
N PHE A 464 17.72 1.88 -9.21
CA PHE A 464 16.78 2.85 -8.66
C PHE A 464 17.20 4.22 -9.16
N SER A 465 16.32 4.95 -9.83
CA SER A 465 16.64 6.30 -10.31
C SER A 465 15.69 7.30 -9.67
N GLY A 466 16.22 8.35 -9.05
CA GLY A 466 15.46 9.29 -8.22
C GLY A 466 15.78 9.17 -6.72
N SER A 467 15.10 9.93 -5.87
CA SER A 467 15.43 10.04 -4.43
C SER A 467 14.67 9.06 -3.53
N VAL A 468 15.27 8.69 -2.39
CA VAL A 468 14.63 7.88 -1.35
C VAL A 468 14.56 8.65 -0.04
N ILE A 469 13.35 8.82 0.50
CA ILE A 469 13.10 9.37 1.83
C ILE A 469 12.33 8.33 2.63
N ALA A 470 12.94 7.82 3.70
CA ALA A 470 12.44 6.64 4.41
C ALA A 470 12.77 6.64 5.91
N SER A 471 12.03 5.88 6.71
CA SER A 471 12.40 5.62 8.11
C SER A 471 13.71 4.84 8.18
N SER A 472 13.80 3.71 7.46
CA SER A 472 15.04 2.98 7.23
C SER A 472 15.18 2.57 5.76
N TRP A 473 16.39 2.25 5.31
CA TRP A 473 16.60 1.86 3.91
C TRP A 473 17.61 0.73 3.74
N THR A 474 17.18 -0.31 3.04
CA THR A 474 18.03 -1.42 2.60
C THR A 474 18.13 -1.43 1.07
N HIS A 475 19.34 -1.27 0.56
CA HIS A 475 19.65 -1.43 -0.87
C HIS A 475 20.48 -2.69 -1.08
N THR A 476 19.94 -3.67 -1.80
CA THR A 476 20.56 -5.00 -1.97
C THR A 476 21.27 -5.22 -3.30
N GLY A 477 21.17 -4.28 -4.25
CA GLY A 477 21.90 -4.37 -5.51
C GLY A 477 21.42 -3.38 -6.57
N GLY A 478 22.24 -3.20 -7.61
CA GLY A 478 22.00 -2.23 -8.68
C GLY A 478 22.80 -0.94 -8.53
N THR A 479 22.48 0.06 -9.35
CA THR A 479 22.97 1.43 -9.20
C THR A 479 21.81 2.33 -8.80
N VAL A 480 22.06 3.25 -7.88
CA VAL A 480 21.12 4.29 -7.49
C VAL A 480 21.50 5.60 -8.18
N HIS A 481 20.73 5.97 -9.19
CA HIS A 481 20.87 7.20 -9.98
C HIS A 481 20.08 8.35 -9.33
N ASN A 482 20.54 8.81 -8.17
CA ASN A 482 19.90 9.89 -7.40
C ASN A 482 20.68 11.22 -7.47
N ASP A 483 21.58 11.38 -8.45
CA ASP A 483 22.45 12.56 -8.60
C ASP A 483 21.87 13.65 -9.52
N LYS A 484 20.95 13.26 -10.41
CA LYS A 484 20.35 14.13 -11.44
C LYS A 484 18.89 14.44 -11.19
N ASP A 485 18.21 13.60 -10.44
CA ASP A 485 16.75 13.58 -10.39
C ASP A 485 16.18 13.55 -8.95
N PRO A 486 16.65 14.40 -8.01
CA PRO A 486 15.86 14.63 -6.80
C PRO A 486 14.52 15.26 -7.19
N PHE A 487 13.46 14.99 -6.42
CA PHE A 487 12.16 15.59 -6.69
C PHE A 487 12.25 17.13 -6.61
N ASP A 488 11.91 17.80 -7.70
CA ASP A 488 11.91 19.27 -7.79
C ASP A 488 10.52 19.86 -8.00
N GLY A 489 9.48 19.02 -7.93
CA GLY A 489 8.09 19.42 -8.04
C GLY A 489 7.62 20.29 -6.88
N ASN A 490 6.76 21.25 -7.22
CA ASN A 490 6.05 22.09 -6.27
C ASN A 490 4.54 21.80 -6.39
N ILE A 491 3.88 21.68 -5.25
CA ILE A 491 2.44 21.70 -5.10
C ILE A 491 2.09 22.95 -4.31
N ASP A 492 1.20 23.76 -4.85
CA ASP A 492 0.56 24.80 -4.06
C ASP A 492 -0.35 24.11 -3.05
N PHE A 493 -0.13 24.23 -1.74
CA PHE A 493 -1.02 23.61 -0.74
C PHE A 493 -2.14 24.57 -0.29
N ASP A 494 -2.06 25.84 -0.71
CA ASP A 494 -2.98 26.89 -0.31
C ASP A 494 -4.12 27.00 -1.34
N SER A 495 -5.37 26.79 -0.89
CA SER A 495 -6.58 26.92 -1.73
C SER A 495 -7.07 28.36 -1.86
#